data_AF-A0AAW4CNV4-F1
#
_entry.id   AF-A0AAW4CNV4-F1
#
_cell.length_a   1.000
_cell.length_b   1.000
_cell.length_c   1.000
_cell.angle_alpha   90.00
_cell.angle_beta   90.00
_cell.angle_gamma   90.00
#
_symmetry.space_group_name_H-M   'P 1'
#
loop_
_entity.id
_entity.type
_entity.pdbx_description
1 polymer ?
#
loop_
_entity_poly.entity_id
_entity_poly.type
_entity_poly.pdbx_seq_one_letter_code
_entity_poly.pdbx_strand_id
1 'polypeptide(L)'
;RINGLHLIRNGAQVVCLPGTTLYALEKALAPLGREPHSVIGSSCFGASVVGGVCNNSGGSLVQRGPAYTQLSLYGQIGADGALRLVNHLGVALGDDPEEMLRRLESGDFRPDDVDAAADRWAHDCGYTGHVRDIDSATPARFNADSRCLYEAAGSAGKIIVFAVRLDSFVKEEGATTFYIGTNDPAQLTAIRRTI
;
A
#
# COMPACT_ATOMS: atom_id res chain seq x y z
N ARG A 1 16.23 -14.40 0.58
CA ARG A 1 14.79 -14.09 0.37
C ARG A 1 14.68 -12.57 0.34
N ILE A 2 13.92 -11.99 -0.59
CA ILE A 2 13.86 -10.53 -0.78
C ILE A 2 12.76 -9.93 0.12
N ASN A 3 12.99 -9.87 1.44
CA ASN A 3 12.00 -9.47 2.45
C ASN A 3 12.40 -8.18 3.21
N GLY A 4 13.24 -7.36 2.61
CA GLY A 4 13.71 -6.10 3.20
C GLY A 4 12.58 -5.10 3.46
N LEU A 5 12.71 -4.35 4.55
CA LEU A 5 11.78 -3.31 4.95
C LEU A 5 12.59 -2.13 5.45
N HIS A 6 12.39 -0.97 4.84
CA HIS A 6 13.08 0.26 5.22
C HIS A 6 12.06 1.28 5.70
N LEU A 7 12.14 1.63 6.99
CA LEU A 7 11.37 2.72 7.56
C LEU A 7 12.02 4.03 7.14
N ILE A 8 11.26 4.90 6.49
CA ILE A 8 11.75 6.20 6.01
C ILE A 8 10.90 7.30 6.63
N ARG A 9 11.43 8.53 6.67
CA ARG A 9 10.72 9.69 7.22
C ARG A 9 10.16 9.43 8.63
N ASN A 10 11.00 8.92 9.53
CA ASN A 10 10.61 8.55 10.90
C ASN A 10 9.44 7.55 10.95
N GLY A 11 9.38 6.64 9.98
CA GLY A 11 8.36 5.62 9.87
C GLY A 11 7.03 6.11 9.31
N ALA A 12 6.87 7.40 8.98
CA ALA A 12 5.69 7.92 8.30
C ALA A 12 5.47 7.28 6.93
N GLN A 13 6.55 6.83 6.31
CA GLN A 13 6.53 6.04 5.09
C GLN A 13 7.44 4.83 5.22
N VAL A 14 7.22 3.85 4.36
CA VAL A 14 8.00 2.61 4.31
C VAL A 14 8.33 2.26 2.88
N VAL A 15 9.50 1.66 2.66
CA VAL A 15 9.84 0.95 1.42
C VAL A 15 9.78 -0.55 1.72
N CYS A 16 8.90 -1.26 1.02
CA CYS A 16 8.68 -2.69 1.17
C CYS A 16 9.18 -3.44 -0.08
N LEU A 17 10.04 -4.42 0.15
CA LEU A 17 10.50 -5.36 -0.88
C LEU A 17 9.46 -6.49 -1.13
N PRO A 18 9.61 -7.33 -2.17
CA PRO A 18 8.53 -8.18 -2.67
C PRO A 18 8.03 -9.23 -1.66
N GLY A 19 8.93 -9.72 -0.81
CA GLY A 19 8.65 -10.72 0.22
C GLY A 19 8.28 -10.12 1.59
N THR A 20 8.17 -8.80 1.71
CA THR A 20 7.84 -8.14 2.97
C THR A 20 6.38 -8.41 3.32
N THR A 21 6.14 -9.07 4.46
CA THR A 21 4.79 -9.44 4.89
C THR A 21 4.12 -8.28 5.62
N LEU A 22 2.79 -8.22 5.55
CA LEU A 22 2.00 -7.26 6.34
C LEU A 22 2.27 -7.41 7.84
N TYR A 23 2.46 -8.64 8.31
CA TYR A 23 2.84 -8.93 9.70
C TYR A 23 4.20 -8.34 10.09
N ALA A 24 5.21 -8.45 9.23
CA ALA A 24 6.52 -7.87 9.49
C ALA A 24 6.45 -6.33 9.50
N LEU A 25 5.68 -5.76 8.58
CA LEU A 25 5.43 -4.31 8.53
C LEU A 25 4.76 -3.80 9.80
N GLU A 26 3.67 -4.45 10.24
CA GLU A 26 2.97 -4.10 11.47
C GLU A 26 3.90 -4.13 12.69
N LYS A 27 4.71 -5.19 12.83
CA LYS A 27 5.71 -5.30 13.90
C LYS A 27 6.75 -4.18 13.88
N ALA A 28 7.20 -3.77 12.70
CA ALA A 28 8.19 -2.70 12.58
C ALA A 28 7.61 -1.32 12.91
N LEU A 29 6.33 -1.10 12.61
CA LEU A 29 5.63 0.17 12.87
C LEU A 29 5.13 0.31 14.31
N ALA A 30 4.83 -0.79 15.00
CA ALA A 30 4.25 -0.77 16.34
C ALA A 30 5.08 0.03 17.38
N PRO A 31 6.43 -0.08 17.45
CA PRO A 31 7.23 0.72 18.37
C PRO A 31 7.20 2.23 18.10
N LEU A 32 6.78 2.64 16.90
CA LEU A 32 6.65 4.04 16.50
C LEU A 32 5.25 4.59 16.73
N GLY A 33 4.33 3.79 17.30
CA GLY A 33 2.93 4.18 17.43
C GLY A 33 2.24 4.34 16.08
N ARG A 34 2.60 3.49 15.11
CA ARG A 34 2.07 3.54 13.74
C ARG A 34 1.45 2.23 13.30
N GLU A 35 0.58 2.31 12.29
CA GLU A 35 -0.14 1.19 11.69
C GLU A 35 0.09 1.11 10.17
N PRO A 36 0.05 -0.10 9.58
CA PRO A 36 0.15 -0.27 8.14
C PRO A 36 -1.07 0.29 7.40
N HIS A 37 -0.91 0.51 6.10
CA HIS A 37 -2.00 0.90 5.19
C HIS A 37 -3.09 -0.17 5.01
N SER A 38 -2.84 -1.43 5.40
CA SER A 38 -3.73 -2.55 5.12
C SER A 38 -3.73 -3.59 6.25
N VAL A 39 -4.91 -4.07 6.60
CA VAL A 39 -5.16 -5.24 7.46
C VAL A 39 -6.19 -6.12 6.76
N ILE A 40 -5.78 -7.33 6.38
CA ILE A 40 -6.61 -8.30 5.65
C ILE A 40 -6.66 -9.62 6.44
N GLY A 41 -7.66 -10.46 6.15
CA GLY A 41 -7.79 -11.76 6.81
C GLY A 41 -6.54 -12.65 6.67
N SER A 42 -5.77 -12.48 5.60
CA SER A 42 -4.51 -13.20 5.36
C SER A 42 -3.26 -12.53 5.93
N SER A 43 -3.39 -11.40 6.65
CA SER A 43 -2.24 -10.75 7.31
C SER A 43 -1.50 -11.70 8.24
N CYS A 44 -2.22 -12.55 8.98
CA CYS A 44 -1.65 -13.55 9.89
C CYS A 44 -1.04 -14.77 9.17
N PHE A 45 -1.32 -14.97 7.88
CA PHE A 45 -0.80 -16.07 7.07
C PHE A 45 0.37 -15.66 6.15
N GLY A 46 0.94 -14.47 6.37
CA GLY A 46 2.13 -14.03 5.65
C GLY A 46 1.86 -13.43 4.27
N ALA A 47 0.67 -12.85 4.04
CA ALA A 47 0.42 -12.05 2.85
C ALA A 47 1.45 -10.92 2.70
N SER A 48 1.99 -10.75 1.48
CA SER A 48 2.99 -9.72 1.20
C SER A 48 2.35 -8.36 0.91
N VAL A 49 3.06 -7.30 1.29
CA VAL A 49 2.67 -5.91 1.02
C VAL A 49 2.58 -5.66 -0.49
N VAL A 50 3.62 -6.05 -1.23
CA VAL A 50 3.66 -5.90 -2.70
C VAL A 50 2.52 -6.70 -3.35
N GLY A 51 2.23 -7.92 -2.89
CA GLY A 51 1.10 -8.69 -3.38
C GLY A 51 -0.24 -8.00 -3.15
N GLY A 52 -0.41 -7.31 -2.01
CA GLY A 52 -1.57 -6.48 -1.73
C GLY A 52 -1.74 -5.33 -2.72
N VAL A 53 -0.65 -4.60 -3.00
CA VAL A 53 -0.64 -3.50 -4.00
C VAL A 53 -0.94 -4.03 -5.41
N CYS A 54 -0.30 -5.12 -5.83
CA CYS A 54 -0.53 -5.71 -7.15
C CYS A 54 -1.98 -6.17 -7.37
N ASN A 55 -2.73 -6.45 -6.31
CA ASN A 55 -4.12 -6.89 -6.37
C ASN A 55 -5.13 -5.83 -5.90
N ASN A 56 -4.71 -4.60 -5.59
CA ASN A 56 -5.56 -3.58 -4.98
C ASN A 56 -6.33 -4.10 -3.76
N SER A 57 -5.65 -4.84 -2.88
CA SER A 57 -6.30 -5.52 -1.75
C SER A 57 -7.03 -4.53 -0.85
N GLY A 58 -8.28 -4.81 -0.50
CA GLY A 58 -9.08 -4.00 0.41
C GLY A 58 -9.48 -4.79 1.65
N GLY A 59 -8.96 -4.38 2.81
CA GLY A 59 -9.13 -5.06 4.08
C GLY A 59 -10.31 -4.60 4.93
N SER A 60 -10.17 -4.75 6.25
CA SER A 60 -11.17 -4.34 7.25
C SER A 60 -11.04 -2.89 7.71
N LEU A 61 -9.96 -2.19 7.34
CA LEU A 61 -9.73 -0.79 7.69
C LEU A 61 -10.65 0.13 6.88
N VAL A 62 -11.80 0.52 7.43
CA VAL A 62 -12.80 1.37 6.74
C VAL A 62 -12.23 2.73 6.32
N GLN A 63 -11.23 3.26 7.04
CA GLN A 63 -10.60 4.53 6.72
C GLN A 63 -9.53 4.43 5.61
N ARG A 64 -9.19 3.22 5.16
CA ARG A 64 -8.13 2.98 4.18
C ARG A 64 -8.73 2.35 2.92
N GLY A 65 -8.37 2.91 1.78
CA GLY A 65 -8.79 2.41 0.47
C GLY A 65 -8.16 1.07 0.10
N PRO A 66 -8.29 0.66 -1.16
CA PRO A 66 -7.45 -0.41 -1.69
C PRO A 66 -5.96 -0.08 -1.49
N ALA A 67 -5.14 -1.11 -1.32
CA ALA A 67 -3.69 -0.94 -1.26
C ALA A 67 -3.20 -0.31 -2.57
N TYR A 68 -2.69 0.92 -2.49
CA TYR A 68 -2.39 1.76 -3.65
C TYR A 68 -1.13 2.59 -3.39
N THR A 69 -0.33 2.80 -4.43
CA THR A 69 0.76 3.77 -4.46
C THR A 69 1.15 4.09 -5.90
N GLN A 70 1.61 5.31 -6.11
CA GLN A 70 2.25 5.78 -7.34
C GLN A 70 3.79 5.70 -7.26
N LEU A 71 4.32 5.14 -6.17
CA LEU A 71 5.75 5.09 -5.89
C LEU A 71 6.22 3.63 -5.87
N SER A 72 6.86 3.20 -6.94
CA SER A 72 7.36 1.82 -7.07
C SER A 72 8.64 1.73 -7.88
N LEU A 73 9.42 0.68 -7.64
CA LEU A 73 10.51 0.22 -8.50
C LEU A 73 10.06 -1.07 -9.17
N TYR A 74 10.06 -1.13 -10.50
CA TYR A 74 9.57 -2.30 -11.23
C TYR A 74 10.35 -2.56 -12.52
N GLY A 75 10.36 -3.82 -12.95
CA GLY A 75 10.80 -4.26 -14.26
C GLY A 75 9.62 -4.41 -15.22
N GLN A 76 9.75 -3.87 -16.43
CA GLN A 76 8.74 -3.97 -17.49
C GLN A 76 9.39 -4.33 -18.82
N ILE A 77 8.68 -5.15 -19.61
CA ILE A 77 9.05 -5.41 -21.01
C ILE A 77 8.45 -4.27 -21.86
N GLY A 78 9.31 -3.51 -22.54
CA GLY A 78 8.89 -2.46 -23.46
C GLY A 78 8.28 -3.00 -24.75
N ALA A 79 7.73 -2.11 -25.57
CA ALA A 79 7.12 -2.48 -26.85
C ALA A 79 8.12 -3.11 -27.85
N ASP A 80 9.41 -2.85 -27.67
CA ASP A 80 10.52 -3.45 -28.42
C ASP A 80 10.96 -4.82 -27.89
N GLY A 81 10.30 -5.33 -26.85
CA GLY A 81 10.65 -6.59 -26.20
C GLY A 81 11.83 -6.49 -25.22
N ALA A 82 12.40 -5.30 -25.01
CA ALA A 82 13.51 -5.12 -24.08
C ALA A 82 13.02 -4.92 -22.64
N LEU A 83 13.63 -5.65 -21.70
CA LEU A 83 13.40 -5.48 -20.26
C LEU A 83 14.06 -4.18 -19.77
N ARG A 84 13.31 -3.37 -19.03
CA ARG A 84 13.78 -2.12 -18.42
C ARG A 84 13.42 -2.08 -16.95
N LEU A 85 14.32 -1.54 -16.14
CA LEU A 85 14.08 -1.22 -14.74
C LEU A 85 13.64 0.25 -14.65
N VAL A 86 12.48 0.49 -14.03
CA VAL A 86 11.84 1.81 -13.92
C VAL A 86 11.76 2.20 -12.46
N ASN A 87 12.50 3.24 -12.07
CA ASN A 87 12.54 3.75 -10.70
C ASN A 87 11.61 4.96 -10.52
N HIS A 88 10.40 4.71 -10.04
CA HIS A 88 9.47 5.76 -9.60
C HIS A 88 9.31 5.77 -8.07
N LEU A 89 10.23 5.17 -7.33
CA LEU A 89 10.15 5.05 -5.86
C LEU A 89 10.31 6.41 -5.15
N GLY A 90 10.85 7.42 -5.85
CA GLY A 90 11.26 8.69 -5.26
C GLY A 90 12.44 8.51 -4.30
N VAL A 91 13.35 7.59 -4.62
CA VAL A 91 14.61 7.36 -3.89
C VAL A 91 15.75 7.34 -4.91
N ALA A 92 16.78 8.16 -4.69
CA ALA A 92 17.96 8.23 -5.53
C ALA A 92 18.86 7.00 -5.28
N LEU A 93 18.78 6.04 -6.20
CA LEU A 93 19.46 4.74 -6.09
C LEU A 93 20.56 4.54 -7.15
N GLY A 94 20.88 5.58 -7.94
CA GLY A 94 21.77 5.50 -9.10
C GLY A 94 21.04 5.15 -10.40
N ASP A 95 21.79 5.12 -11.50
CA ASP A 95 21.27 4.86 -12.86
C ASP A 95 21.59 3.45 -13.38
N ASP A 96 22.56 2.77 -12.76
CA ASP A 96 22.91 1.39 -13.07
C ASP A 96 21.93 0.41 -12.39
N PRO A 97 21.28 -0.51 -13.12
CA PRO A 97 20.29 -1.42 -12.55
C PRO A 97 20.83 -2.30 -11.40
N GLU A 98 22.05 -2.83 -11.54
CA GLU A 98 22.68 -3.68 -10.54
C GLU A 98 23.04 -2.90 -9.27
N GLU A 99 23.55 -1.67 -9.41
CA GLU A 99 23.75 -0.76 -8.29
C GLU A 99 22.43 -0.44 -7.58
N MET A 100 21.40 -0.08 -8.36
CA MET A 100 20.09 0.29 -7.85
C MET A 100 19.48 -0.82 -7.00
N LEU A 101 19.51 -2.06 -7.50
CA LEU A 101 19.00 -3.23 -6.79
C LEU A 101 19.81 -3.55 -5.53
N ARG A 102 21.14 -3.45 -5.58
CA ARG A 102 22.00 -3.65 -4.39
C ARG A 102 21.72 -2.61 -3.31
N ARG A 103 21.67 -1.33 -3.66
CA ARG A 103 21.42 -0.23 -2.72
C ARG A 103 20.02 -0.31 -2.11
N LEU A 104 19.02 -0.69 -2.91
CA LEU A 104 17.69 -0.95 -2.42
C LEU A 104 17.68 -2.11 -1.40
N GLU A 105 18.30 -3.25 -1.74
CA GLU A 105 18.31 -4.43 -0.86
C GLU A 105 19.05 -4.19 0.46
N SER A 106 20.18 -3.48 0.42
CA SER A 106 20.96 -3.15 1.63
C SER A 106 20.39 -1.99 2.43
N GLY A 107 19.47 -1.20 1.86
CA GLY A 107 19.03 0.06 2.44
C GLY A 107 20.10 1.16 2.41
N ASP A 108 21.04 1.10 1.46
CA ASP A 108 22.15 2.05 1.31
C ASP A 108 21.70 3.33 0.57
N PHE A 109 20.79 4.04 1.22
CA PHE A 109 20.32 5.37 0.83
C PHE A 109 20.10 6.22 2.08
N ARG A 110 20.43 7.50 1.98
CA ARG A 110 20.32 8.47 3.06
C ARG A 110 18.94 9.12 3.06
N PRO A 111 18.53 9.76 4.17
CA PRO A 111 17.30 10.56 4.19
C PRO A 111 17.23 11.59 3.06
N ASP A 112 18.35 12.20 2.67
CA ASP A 112 18.43 13.20 1.59
C ASP A 112 18.26 12.58 0.19
N ASP A 113 18.46 11.26 0.05
CA ASP A 113 18.19 10.54 -1.20
C ASP A 113 16.69 10.28 -1.40
N VAL A 114 15.86 10.50 -0.37
CA VAL A 114 14.42 10.23 -0.37
C VAL A 114 13.65 11.50 -0.69
N ASP A 115 13.14 11.59 -1.92
CA ASP A 115 12.31 12.71 -2.38
C ASP A 115 11.04 12.83 -1.51
N ALA A 116 10.54 14.06 -1.37
CA ALA A 116 9.35 14.31 -0.57
C ALA A 116 8.08 13.65 -1.13
N ALA A 117 8.06 13.36 -2.44
CA ALA A 117 6.95 12.83 -3.23
C ALA A 117 5.67 13.65 -3.08
N ALA A 118 5.79 14.99 -3.05
CA ALA A 118 4.68 15.89 -2.75
C ALA A 118 3.56 15.88 -3.83
N ASP A 119 3.88 15.42 -5.04
CA ASP A 119 3.00 15.35 -6.20
C ASP A 119 2.45 13.94 -6.47
N ARG A 120 2.84 12.95 -5.66
CA ARG A 120 2.49 11.54 -5.85
C ARG A 120 1.91 10.92 -4.59
N TRP A 121 1.02 9.97 -4.78
CA TRP A 121 0.28 9.34 -3.70
C TRP A 121 0.95 8.04 -3.25
N ALA A 122 1.20 7.90 -1.94
CA ALA A 122 1.69 6.68 -1.33
C ALA A 122 0.58 5.88 -0.59
N HIS A 123 -0.68 6.31 -0.74
CA HIS A 123 -1.91 5.60 -0.40
C HIS A 123 -3.09 6.19 -1.21
N ASP A 124 -4.27 5.58 -1.19
CA ASP A 124 -5.48 6.18 -1.78
C ASP A 124 -6.00 7.33 -0.90
N CYS A 125 -5.63 8.56 -1.25
CA CYS A 125 -6.04 9.79 -0.56
C CYS A 125 -7.53 10.12 -0.73
N GLY A 126 -8.19 9.60 -1.77
CA GLY A 126 -9.59 9.91 -2.10
C GLY A 126 -10.61 9.02 -1.38
N TYR A 127 -10.18 7.89 -0.85
CA TYR A 127 -11.09 6.86 -0.34
C TYR A 127 -12.02 7.31 0.78
N THR A 128 -11.55 8.15 1.69
CA THR A 128 -12.35 8.63 2.83
C THR A 128 -13.58 9.42 2.39
N GLY A 129 -13.49 10.14 1.27
CA GLY A 129 -14.64 10.77 0.62
C GLY A 129 -15.53 9.74 -0.07
N HIS A 130 -14.94 8.83 -0.85
CA HIS A 130 -15.68 7.83 -1.62
C HIS A 130 -16.49 6.85 -0.76
N VAL A 131 -15.95 6.40 0.36
CA VAL A 131 -16.66 5.46 1.25
C VAL A 131 -17.87 6.10 1.94
N ARG A 132 -17.86 7.43 2.09
CA ARG A 132 -18.94 8.22 2.70
C ARG A 132 -19.98 8.72 1.70
N ASP A 133 -19.71 8.59 0.40
CA ASP A 133 -20.67 8.95 -0.66
C ASP A 133 -21.75 7.87 -0.82
N ILE A 134 -22.68 7.84 0.14
CA ILE A 134 -23.70 6.78 0.29
C ILE A 134 -24.80 6.80 -0.77
N ASP A 135 -24.88 7.87 -1.56
CA ASP A 135 -25.85 8.03 -2.64
C ASP A 135 -25.19 7.84 -4.02
N SER A 136 -23.88 7.55 -4.06
CA SER A 136 -23.16 7.19 -5.27
C SER A 136 -23.75 5.94 -5.94
N ALA A 137 -23.92 6.01 -7.26
CA ALA A 137 -24.28 4.84 -8.06
C ALA A 137 -23.10 3.87 -8.29
N THR A 138 -21.88 4.25 -7.85
CA THR A 138 -20.66 3.44 -8.02
C THR A 138 -20.25 2.77 -6.71
N PRO A 139 -19.76 1.52 -6.74
CA PRO A 139 -19.23 0.88 -5.54
C PRO A 139 -18.03 1.65 -4.97
N ALA A 140 -17.89 1.69 -3.65
CA ALA A 140 -16.79 2.38 -2.97
C ALA A 140 -15.40 1.87 -3.39
N ARG A 141 -15.28 0.57 -3.70
CA ARG A 141 -14.06 -0.06 -4.22
C ARG A 141 -14.37 -1.34 -4.99
N PHE A 142 -13.62 -1.58 -6.07
CA PHE A 142 -13.65 -2.81 -6.86
C PHE A 142 -12.35 -2.89 -7.70
N ASN A 143 -11.93 -4.09 -8.11
CA ASN A 143 -10.60 -4.29 -8.71
C ASN A 143 -10.39 -3.55 -10.04
N ALA A 144 -11.45 -3.42 -10.85
CA ALA A 144 -11.40 -2.75 -12.16
C ALA A 144 -11.60 -1.23 -12.08
N ASP A 145 -11.52 -0.64 -10.88
CA ASP A 145 -11.62 0.80 -10.72
C ASP A 145 -10.39 1.50 -11.30
N SER A 146 -10.57 2.17 -12.44
CA SER A 146 -9.51 2.88 -13.16
C SER A 146 -8.76 3.90 -12.31
N ARG A 147 -9.37 4.44 -11.25
CA ARG A 147 -8.71 5.39 -10.33
C ARG A 147 -7.59 4.72 -9.52
N CYS A 148 -7.70 3.42 -9.31
CA CYS A 148 -6.78 2.62 -8.51
C CYS A 148 -5.85 1.74 -9.38
N LEU A 149 -5.83 1.92 -10.70
CA LEU A 149 -4.93 1.20 -11.61
C LEU A 149 -3.77 2.13 -11.99
N TYR A 150 -2.58 1.86 -11.47
CA TYR A 150 -1.40 2.66 -11.76
C TYR A 150 -0.13 1.84 -11.55
N GLU A 151 0.62 1.59 -12.62
CA GLU A 151 1.91 0.86 -12.60
C GLU A 151 1.85 -0.43 -11.76
N ALA A 152 2.46 -0.45 -10.58
CA ALA A 152 2.42 -1.59 -9.66
C ALA A 152 1.02 -1.84 -9.06
N ALA A 153 0.26 -0.79 -8.76
CA ALA A 153 -1.09 -0.87 -8.18
C ALA A 153 -2.07 -1.47 -9.19
N GLY A 154 -2.62 -2.64 -8.85
CA GLY A 154 -3.50 -3.41 -9.73
C GLY A 154 -2.80 -4.11 -10.90
N SER A 155 -1.47 -4.21 -10.89
CA SER A 155 -0.70 -4.84 -11.97
C SER A 155 -0.98 -6.33 -12.17
N ALA A 156 -1.47 -7.03 -11.14
CA ALA A 156 -1.77 -8.47 -11.16
C ALA A 156 -0.64 -9.34 -11.76
N GLY A 157 0.62 -8.98 -11.49
CA GLY A 157 1.80 -9.71 -11.97
C GLY A 157 2.18 -9.46 -13.43
N LYS A 158 1.57 -8.48 -14.10
CA LYS A 158 1.96 -8.06 -15.46
C LYS A 158 3.32 -7.37 -15.53
N ILE A 159 3.82 -6.88 -14.41
CA ILE A 159 5.17 -6.32 -14.24
C ILE A 159 5.86 -6.98 -13.04
N ILE A 160 7.19 -6.89 -13.01
CA ILE A 160 8.00 -7.42 -11.91
C ILE A 160 8.23 -6.29 -10.91
N VAL A 161 7.50 -6.28 -9.79
CA VAL A 161 7.67 -5.23 -8.76
C VAL A 161 8.82 -5.59 -7.81
N PHE A 162 9.82 -4.72 -7.71
CA PHE A 162 10.98 -4.86 -6.82
C PHE A 162 10.82 -4.13 -5.50
N ALA A 163 10.11 -3.00 -5.48
CA ALA A 163 9.74 -2.32 -4.25
C ALA A 163 8.52 -1.42 -4.43
N VAL A 164 7.82 -1.16 -3.33
CA VAL A 164 6.77 -0.15 -3.23
C VAL A 164 7.06 0.77 -2.06
N ARG A 165 6.80 2.07 -2.23
CA ARG A 165 6.84 3.05 -1.16
C ARG A 165 5.42 3.43 -0.76
N LEU A 166 5.12 3.32 0.52
CA LEU A 166 3.76 3.44 1.06
C LEU A 166 3.75 4.34 2.29
N ASP A 167 2.64 5.05 2.49
CA ASP A 167 2.36 5.72 3.76
C ASP A 167 2.03 4.67 4.85
N SER A 168 2.40 5.01 6.08
CA SER A 168 1.87 4.40 7.28
C SER A 168 1.08 5.45 8.06
N PHE A 169 0.30 5.03 9.06
CA PHE A 169 -0.65 5.90 9.73
C PHE A 169 -0.38 5.96 11.22
N VAL A 170 -0.79 7.05 11.88
CA VAL A 170 -0.78 7.09 13.34
C VAL A 170 -1.72 6.00 13.86
N LYS A 171 -1.26 5.27 14.87
CA LYS A 171 -2.06 4.23 15.50
C LYS A 171 -3.25 4.85 16.22
N GLU A 172 -4.44 4.30 16.00
CA GLU A 172 -5.63 4.70 16.75
C GLU A 172 -5.56 4.20 18.20
N GLU A 173 -5.84 5.08 19.15
CA GLU A 173 -5.90 4.76 20.58
C GLU A 173 -7.35 4.57 21.02
N GLY A 174 -7.58 3.70 22.03
CA GLY A 174 -8.92 3.51 22.60
C GLY A 174 -9.92 2.76 21.72
N ALA A 175 -9.45 2.05 20.68
CA ALA A 175 -10.31 1.22 19.83
C ALA A 175 -11.14 0.23 20.66
N THR A 176 -12.46 0.23 20.43
CA THR A 176 -13.43 -0.62 21.12
C THR A 176 -14.25 -1.42 20.11
N THR A 177 -14.43 -2.71 20.37
CA THR A 177 -15.24 -3.59 19.52
C THR A 177 -16.66 -3.70 20.07
N PHE A 178 -17.64 -3.33 19.24
CA PHE A 178 -19.06 -3.52 19.52
C PHE A 178 -19.58 -4.74 18.76
N TYR A 179 -20.16 -5.70 19.46
CA TYR A 179 -20.82 -6.86 18.84
C TYR A 179 -22.30 -6.54 18.65
N ILE A 180 -22.74 -6.41 17.40
CA ILE A 180 -24.10 -6.01 17.04
C ILE A 180 -24.76 -7.17 16.28
N GLY A 181 -25.95 -7.59 16.73
CA GLY A 181 -26.74 -8.63 16.10
C GLY A 181 -28.19 -8.18 15.92
N THR A 182 -28.78 -8.53 14.78
CA THR A 182 -30.18 -8.26 14.46
C THR A 182 -30.68 -9.27 13.43
N ASN A 183 -31.99 -9.52 13.43
CA ASN A 183 -32.66 -10.34 12.41
C ASN A 183 -33.25 -9.47 11.27
N ASP A 184 -33.11 -8.14 11.35
CA ASP A 184 -33.59 -7.19 10.34
C ASP A 184 -32.41 -6.52 9.62
N PRO A 185 -32.17 -6.82 8.32
CA PRO A 185 -31.10 -6.20 7.53
C PRO A 185 -31.19 -4.67 7.43
N ALA A 186 -32.39 -4.09 7.58
CA ALA A 186 -32.57 -2.65 7.51
C ALA A 186 -31.83 -1.92 8.66
N GLN A 187 -31.70 -2.54 9.83
CA GLN A 187 -31.01 -1.95 10.97
C GLN A 187 -29.49 -1.81 10.73
N LEU A 188 -28.85 -2.83 10.15
CA LEU A 188 -27.42 -2.74 9.77
C LEU A 188 -27.19 -1.71 8.67
N THR A 189 -28.14 -1.59 7.74
CA THR A 189 -28.11 -0.57 6.69
C THR A 189 -28.20 0.84 7.29
N ALA A 190 -29.10 1.05 8.26
CA ALA A 190 -29.25 2.32 8.96
C ALA A 190 -27.98 2.70 9.74
N ILE A 191 -27.34 1.75 10.43
CA ILE A 191 -26.06 1.98 11.11
C ILE A 191 -25.01 2.46 10.11
N ARG A 192 -24.80 1.71 9.00
CA ARG A 192 -23.83 2.09 7.96
C ARG A 192 -24.07 3.49 7.42
N ARG A 193 -25.33 3.90 7.19
CA ARG A 193 -25.67 5.22 6.63
C ARG A 193 -25.53 6.37 7.63
N THR A 194 -25.51 6.08 8.94
CA THR A 194 -25.44 7.08 10.00
C THR A 194 -24.00 7.45 10.39
N ILE A 195 -23.07 6.51 10.25
CA ILE A 195 -21.64 6.65 10.61
C ILE A 195 -20.78 7.22 9.48
#